data_AF-A0A0C2L794-F1
#
_entry.id   AF-A0A0C2L794-F1
#
_cell.length_a   1.000
_cell.length_b   1.000
_cell.length_c   1.000
_cell.angle_alpha   90.00
_cell.angle_beta   90.00
_cell.angle_gamma   90.00
#
_symmetry.space_group_name_H-M   'P 1'
#
loop_
_entity.id
_entity.type
_entity.pdbx_description
1 polymer ?
#
loop_
_entity_poly.entity_id
_entity_poly.type
_entity_poly.pdbx_seq_one_letter_code
_entity_poly.pdbx_strand_id
1 'polypeptide(L)'
;MAAAMEVIYERRVGFRVIVKFMSKKDWTSHLKIVLEDLQDENLETTGMNDDLNPATNTLKVLQEVYSHHKNKLMTPPVALSHAKMFLNDQTISARVGKEETFTSNMVEELREELQSFVSSHNHEEGKVAWWVLVDRVQIYRAFKILSTGTILVDLPGYGDSNLMRAKQAELYMAEADSIIVAYDVCRVIDDPNMRLYLKKW
;
A
#
# COMPACT_ATOMS: atom_id res chain seq x y z
N MET A 1 -0.96 6.86 -5.18
CA MET A 1 -0.34 6.80 -3.84
C MET A 1 -0.55 5.38 -3.32
N ALA A 2 0.44 4.81 -2.63
CA ALA A 2 0.41 3.42 -2.18
C ALA A 2 -0.02 3.20 -0.72
N ALA A 3 -0.12 4.24 0.10
CA ALA A 3 -0.54 4.10 1.50
C ALA A 3 -1.35 5.33 1.89
N ALA A 4 -2.21 5.20 2.91
CA ALA A 4 -2.92 6.36 3.43
C ALA A 4 -1.92 7.36 4.03
N MET A 5 -2.07 8.63 3.69
CA MET A 5 -1.20 9.70 4.18
C MET A 5 -2.00 10.68 5.02
N GLU A 6 -1.70 10.73 6.31
CA GLU A 6 -2.31 11.64 7.26
C GLU A 6 -1.44 12.90 7.38
N VAL A 7 -2.04 14.08 7.23
CA VAL A 7 -1.41 15.37 7.50
C VAL A 7 -2.01 15.92 8.79
N ILE A 8 -1.14 16.15 9.78
CA ILE A 8 -1.54 16.42 11.16
C ILE A 8 -0.84 17.71 11.63
N TYR A 9 -1.59 18.54 12.35
CA TYR A 9 -1.00 19.71 13.00
C TYR A 9 -0.14 19.30 14.20
N GLU A 10 1.09 19.78 14.23
CA GLU A 10 1.94 19.75 15.41
C GLU A 10 2.72 21.06 15.52
N ARG A 11 2.69 21.69 16.71
CA ARG A 11 3.41 22.94 16.94
C ARG A 11 4.91 22.67 17.04
N ARG A 12 5.60 22.71 15.91
CA ARG A 12 7.05 22.49 15.79
C ARG A 12 7.68 23.13 14.57
N VAL A 13 9.00 23.22 14.59
CA VAL A 13 9.83 23.63 13.45
C VAL A 13 10.17 22.40 12.60
N GLY A 14 10.00 22.51 11.29
CA GLY A 14 10.25 21.41 10.33
C GLY A 14 9.11 20.39 10.23
N PHE A 15 9.39 19.29 9.54
CA PHE A 15 8.56 18.09 9.36
C PHE A 15 9.03 16.95 10.24
N ARG A 16 8.07 16.14 10.69
CA ARG A 16 8.27 14.89 11.42
C ARG A 16 7.33 13.94 10.74
N VAL A 17 7.87 12.83 10.28
CA VAL A 17 7.07 11.84 9.56
C VAL A 17 7.23 10.51 10.23
N ILE A 18 6.11 9.83 10.45
CA ILE A 18 6.09 8.46 10.93
C ILE A 18 5.57 7.59 9.79
N VAL A 19 6.38 6.66 9.33
CA VAL A 19 5.97 5.58 8.43
C VAL A 19 5.63 4.39 9.30
N LYS A 20 4.36 3.97 9.31
CA LYS A 20 3.89 2.81 10.05
C LYS A 20 3.80 1.62 9.11
N PHE A 21 4.47 0.54 9.47
CA PHE A 21 4.35 -0.72 8.77
C PHE A 21 3.16 -1.50 9.32
N MET A 22 2.53 -2.28 8.45
CA MET A 22 1.43 -3.17 8.84
C MET A 22 1.83 -4.12 9.96
N SER A 23 0.87 -4.59 10.75
CA SER A 23 1.19 -5.50 11.84
C SER A 23 1.65 -6.87 11.32
N LYS A 24 2.42 -7.60 12.13
CA LYS A 24 2.84 -8.98 11.78
C LYS A 24 1.65 -9.89 11.54
N LYS A 25 0.58 -9.69 12.29
CA LYS A 25 -0.67 -10.43 12.14
C LYS A 25 -1.32 -10.13 10.78
N ASP A 26 -1.45 -8.86 10.43
CA ASP A 26 -2.10 -8.45 9.18
C ASP A 26 -1.30 -8.91 7.97
N TRP A 27 0.03 -8.76 8.00
CA TRP A 27 0.89 -9.31 6.95
C TRP A 27 0.78 -10.83 6.82
N THR A 28 0.81 -11.56 7.94
CA THR A 28 0.66 -13.02 7.93
C THR A 28 -0.69 -13.46 7.37
N SER A 29 -1.76 -12.77 7.76
CA SER A 29 -3.11 -13.01 7.24
C SER A 29 -3.19 -12.72 5.75
N HIS A 30 -2.61 -11.61 5.30
CA HIS A 30 -2.54 -11.27 3.87
C HIS A 30 -1.77 -12.32 3.08
N LEU A 31 -0.60 -12.72 3.57
CA LEU A 31 0.25 -13.73 2.92
C LEU A 31 -0.46 -15.08 2.80
N LYS A 32 -1.29 -15.45 3.78
CA LYS A 32 -2.11 -16.67 3.69
C LYS A 32 -3.16 -16.59 2.58
N ILE A 33 -3.92 -15.50 2.51
CA ILE A 33 -4.90 -15.26 1.44
C ILE A 33 -4.22 -15.34 0.08
N VAL A 34 -3.09 -14.62 -0.06
CA VAL A 34 -2.24 -14.64 -1.25
C VAL A 34 -1.81 -16.06 -1.63
N LEU A 35 -1.39 -16.87 -0.66
CA LEU A 35 -0.96 -18.25 -0.92
C LEU A 35 -2.14 -19.20 -1.20
N GLU A 36 -3.33 -18.94 -0.65
CA GLU A 36 -4.56 -19.68 -0.94
C GLU A 36 -5.04 -19.38 -2.38
N ASP A 37 -5.01 -18.12 -2.80
CA ASP A 37 -5.33 -17.72 -4.18
C ASP A 37 -4.42 -18.42 -5.21
N LEU A 38 -3.13 -18.61 -4.88
CA LEU A 38 -2.18 -19.35 -5.71
C LEU A 38 -2.44 -20.87 -5.75
N GLN A 39 -3.17 -21.43 -4.78
CA GLN A 39 -3.54 -22.87 -4.75
C GLN A 39 -4.82 -23.14 -5.54
N ASP A 40 -5.79 -22.24 -5.46
CA ASP A 40 -7.12 -22.41 -6.07
C ASP A 40 -7.11 -22.21 -7.60
N GLU A 41 -6.13 -21.48 -8.13
CA GLU A 41 -5.95 -21.35 -9.57
C GLU A 41 -5.34 -22.62 -10.20
N ASN A 42 -6.23 -23.44 -10.78
CA ASN A 42 -5.88 -24.58 -11.61
C ASN A 42 -4.87 -24.16 -12.69
N LEU A 43 -3.68 -24.77 -12.67
CA LEU A 43 -2.49 -24.45 -13.48
C LEU A 43 -2.63 -24.75 -14.98
N GLU A 44 -3.83 -24.67 -15.54
CA GLU A 44 -4.04 -24.82 -16.98
C GLU A 44 -3.95 -23.45 -17.66
N THR A 45 -2.74 -23.23 -18.17
CA THR A 45 -2.33 -22.19 -19.11
C THR A 45 -3.47 -21.76 -20.04
N THR A 46 -3.88 -20.48 -19.97
CA THR A 46 -4.54 -19.83 -21.11
C THR A 46 -3.94 -18.45 -21.29
N GLY A 47 -3.06 -18.33 -22.29
CA GLY A 47 -2.55 -17.05 -22.73
C GLY A 47 -3.69 -16.24 -23.32
N MET A 48 -4.21 -15.28 -22.56
CA MET A 48 -4.74 -13.99 -23.00
C MET A 48 -4.81 -13.06 -21.78
N ASN A 49 -4.02 -11.98 -21.82
CA ASN A 49 -3.95 -10.89 -20.83
C ASN A 49 -3.65 -11.31 -19.38
N ASP A 50 -2.38 -11.63 -19.13
CA ASP A 50 -1.79 -11.98 -17.81
C ASP A 50 -2.08 -10.96 -16.70
N ASP A 51 -2.37 -9.69 -17.03
CA ASP A 51 -2.64 -8.63 -16.05
C ASP A 51 -4.04 -8.70 -15.40
N LEU A 52 -4.95 -9.52 -15.95
CA LEU A 52 -6.31 -9.69 -15.40
C LEU A 52 -6.45 -10.94 -14.52
N ASN A 53 -5.43 -11.80 -14.48
CA ASN A 53 -5.43 -12.97 -13.62
C ASN A 53 -5.09 -12.55 -12.16
N PRO A 54 -5.97 -12.84 -11.18
CA PRO A 54 -5.73 -12.56 -9.76
C PRO A 54 -4.44 -13.18 -9.22
N ALA A 55 -4.13 -14.45 -9.49
CA ALA A 55 -2.87 -15.09 -9.11
C ALA A 55 -1.64 -14.42 -9.71
N THR A 56 -1.70 -13.96 -10.97
CA THR A 56 -0.55 -13.26 -11.60
C THR A 56 -0.29 -11.92 -10.89
N ASN A 57 -1.33 -11.17 -10.54
CA ASN A 57 -1.19 -9.94 -9.75
C ASN A 57 -0.69 -10.22 -8.32
N THR A 58 -1.18 -11.29 -7.71
CA THR A 58 -0.75 -11.75 -6.38
C THR A 58 0.71 -12.21 -6.36
N LEU A 59 1.17 -12.92 -7.39
CA LEU A 59 2.57 -13.33 -7.53
C LEU A 59 3.49 -12.12 -7.73
N LYS A 60 3.07 -11.11 -8.50
CA LYS A 60 3.83 -9.84 -8.66
C LYS A 60 4.05 -9.15 -7.31
N VAL A 61 3.01 -9.05 -6.47
CA VAL A 61 3.13 -8.48 -5.12
C VAL A 61 4.18 -9.23 -4.28
N LEU A 62 4.18 -10.57 -4.33
CA LEU A 62 5.22 -11.36 -3.65
C LEU A 62 6.61 -11.11 -4.21
N GLN A 63 6.76 -11.01 -5.53
CA GLN A 63 8.04 -10.75 -6.20
C GLN A 63 8.60 -9.36 -5.85
N GLU A 64 7.74 -8.38 -5.64
CA GLU A 64 8.10 -7.04 -5.19
C GLU A 64 8.56 -7.03 -3.72
N VAL A 65 7.84 -7.74 -2.83
CA VAL A 65 8.18 -7.80 -1.40
C VAL A 65 9.42 -8.66 -1.14
N TYR A 66 9.51 -9.81 -1.77
CA TYR A 66 10.61 -10.77 -1.58
C TYR A 66 11.54 -10.79 -2.79
N SER A 67 11.96 -9.61 -3.25
CA SER A 67 12.82 -9.46 -4.42
C SER A 67 14.18 -10.17 -4.29
N HIS A 68 14.68 -10.35 -3.07
CA HIS A 68 15.86 -11.17 -2.75
C HIS A 68 15.63 -12.69 -2.90
N HIS A 69 14.40 -13.10 -3.20
CA HIS A 69 13.98 -14.48 -3.43
C HIS A 69 13.23 -14.67 -4.77
N LYS A 70 13.47 -13.80 -5.77
CA LYS A 70 12.85 -13.88 -7.11
C LYS A 70 12.87 -15.28 -7.74
N ASN A 71 13.98 -16.01 -7.60
CA ASN A 71 14.11 -17.38 -8.12
C ASN A 71 13.12 -18.38 -7.49
N LYS A 72 12.60 -18.09 -6.30
CA LYS A 72 11.60 -18.88 -5.57
C LYS A 72 10.17 -18.38 -5.80
N LEU A 73 10.00 -17.38 -6.66
CA LEU A 73 8.71 -16.75 -7.00
C LEU A 73 8.47 -16.74 -8.52
N MET A 74 9.11 -17.64 -9.28
CA MET A 74 8.98 -17.67 -10.74
C MET A 74 7.59 -18.11 -11.21
N THR A 75 6.96 -19.04 -10.49
CA THR A 75 5.64 -19.58 -10.82
C THR A 75 4.85 -19.85 -9.54
N PRO A 76 3.51 -19.91 -9.58
CA PRO A 76 2.68 -20.23 -8.42
C PRO A 76 3.11 -21.54 -7.70
N PRO A 77 3.38 -22.67 -8.39
CA PRO A 77 3.83 -23.89 -7.70
C PRO A 77 5.17 -23.73 -6.98
N VAL A 78 6.11 -22.99 -7.58
CA VAL A 78 7.41 -22.73 -6.97
C VAL A 78 7.25 -21.84 -5.72
N ALA A 79 6.42 -20.80 -5.79
CA ALA A 79 6.10 -19.95 -4.65
C ALA A 79 5.47 -20.76 -3.50
N LEU A 80 4.50 -21.62 -3.79
CA LEU A 80 3.83 -22.46 -2.80
C LEU A 80 4.79 -23.40 -2.08
N SER A 81 5.71 -24.05 -2.80
CA SER A 81 6.73 -24.92 -2.19
C SER A 81 7.65 -24.19 -1.20
N HIS A 82 7.75 -22.86 -1.31
CA HIS A 82 8.56 -22.00 -0.43
C HIS A 82 7.74 -21.15 0.53
N ALA A 83 6.43 -21.37 0.66
CA ALA A 83 5.51 -20.59 1.50
C ALA A 83 6.04 -20.35 2.94
N LYS A 84 6.58 -21.41 3.57
CA LYS A 84 7.14 -21.33 4.93
C LYS A 84 8.33 -20.38 5.05
N MET A 85 9.11 -20.21 3.98
CA MET A 85 10.24 -19.28 3.96
C MET A 85 9.73 -17.83 3.99
N PHE A 86 8.74 -17.50 3.17
CA PHE A 86 8.16 -16.14 3.12
C PHE A 86 7.54 -15.73 4.46
N LEU A 87 6.85 -16.67 5.12
CA LEU A 87 6.27 -16.46 6.46
C LEU A 87 7.31 -16.16 7.55
N ASN A 88 8.55 -16.64 7.38
CA ASN A 88 9.62 -16.53 8.39
C ASN A 88 10.78 -15.64 7.93
N ASP A 89 10.58 -14.85 6.88
CA ASP A 89 11.62 -14.00 6.31
C ASP A 89 12.07 -12.93 7.33
N GLN A 90 13.38 -12.89 7.61
CA GLN A 90 13.93 -11.99 8.62
C GLN A 90 13.94 -10.52 8.17
N THR A 91 14.14 -10.25 6.88
CA THR A 91 14.16 -8.89 6.33
C THR A 91 12.80 -8.24 6.51
N ILE A 92 11.73 -8.96 6.18
CA ILE A 92 10.36 -8.47 6.33
C ILE A 92 9.97 -8.40 7.81
N SER A 93 10.25 -9.46 8.57
CA SER A 93 9.93 -9.52 10.01
C SER A 93 10.64 -8.45 10.85
N ALA A 94 11.75 -7.90 10.36
CA ALA A 94 12.49 -6.85 11.02
C ALA A 94 11.80 -5.48 10.96
N ARG A 95 10.90 -5.22 9.99
CA ARG A 95 10.19 -3.94 9.86
C ARG A 95 8.68 -4.03 10.10
N VAL A 96 8.06 -5.14 9.73
CA VAL A 96 6.62 -5.34 9.95
C VAL A 96 6.27 -5.22 11.44
N GLY A 97 5.23 -4.44 11.73
CA GLY A 97 4.78 -4.08 13.08
C GLY A 97 5.62 -3.02 13.78
N LYS A 98 6.56 -2.37 13.06
CA LYS A 98 7.33 -1.24 13.57
C LYS A 98 6.92 0.05 12.88
N GLU A 99 7.51 1.14 13.35
CA GLU A 99 7.41 2.46 12.75
C GLU A 99 8.80 3.05 12.54
N GLU A 100 8.96 3.81 11.46
CA GLU A 100 10.17 4.58 11.17
C GLU A 100 9.84 6.08 11.27
N THR A 101 10.68 6.81 11.99
CA THR A 101 10.49 8.25 12.20
C THR A 101 11.59 9.04 11.52
N PHE A 102 11.18 10.04 10.75
CA PHE A 102 12.04 10.96 10.02
C PHE A 102 11.79 12.39 10.46
N THR A 103 12.82 13.23 10.41
CA THR A 103 12.68 14.67 10.62
C THR A 103 13.49 15.42 9.58
N SER A 104 12.88 16.42 8.95
CA SER A 104 13.54 17.28 7.98
C SER A 104 12.96 18.69 8.02
N ASN A 105 13.74 19.70 7.64
CA ASN A 105 13.23 21.07 7.48
C ASN A 105 12.84 21.39 6.03
N MET A 106 13.19 20.54 5.08
CA MET A 106 12.98 20.75 3.64
C MET A 106 11.97 19.75 3.08
N VAL A 107 11.15 20.19 2.12
CA VAL A 107 10.12 19.34 1.51
C VAL A 107 10.75 18.30 0.60
N GLU A 108 11.83 18.70 -0.06
CA GLU A 108 12.57 17.94 -1.07
C GLU A 108 13.23 16.72 -0.42
N GLU A 109 13.93 16.92 0.69
CA GLU A 109 14.51 15.82 1.49
C GLU A 109 13.43 14.84 1.95
N LEU A 110 12.30 15.37 2.44
CA LEU A 110 11.19 14.52 2.87
C LEU A 110 10.60 13.71 1.72
N ARG A 111 10.49 14.31 0.54
CA ARG A 111 9.99 13.62 -0.66
C ARG A 111 10.94 12.49 -1.08
N GLU A 112 12.24 12.72 -1.03
CA GLU A 112 13.26 11.72 -1.34
C GLU A 112 13.21 10.55 -0.36
N GLU A 113 13.13 10.82 0.95
CA GLU A 113 13.03 9.78 1.99
C GLU A 113 11.74 8.95 1.85
N LEU A 114 10.60 9.63 1.63
CA LEU A 114 9.30 8.96 1.54
C LEU A 114 9.06 8.20 0.25
N GLN A 115 9.81 8.49 -0.81
CA GLN A 115 9.56 7.92 -2.13
C GLN A 115 9.52 6.38 -2.12
N SER A 116 10.42 5.74 -1.38
CA SER A 116 10.48 4.27 -1.26
C SER A 116 9.30 3.64 -0.50
N PHE A 117 8.58 4.44 0.28
CA PHE A 117 7.47 4.01 1.13
C PHE A 117 6.09 4.30 0.52
N VAL A 118 5.98 5.18 -0.48
CA VAL A 118 4.68 5.63 -1.01
C VAL A 118 4.51 5.47 -2.51
N SER A 119 5.56 5.07 -3.24
CA SER A 119 5.54 4.96 -4.71
C SER A 119 6.08 3.64 -5.22
N SER A 120 5.36 3.04 -6.16
CA SER A 120 5.80 1.88 -6.95
C SER A 120 6.71 2.26 -8.14
N HIS A 121 6.68 3.52 -8.57
CA HIS A 121 7.26 3.94 -9.87
C HIS A 121 8.79 4.02 -9.88
N ASN A 122 9.43 4.06 -8.71
CA ASN A 122 10.89 4.19 -8.58
C ASN A 122 11.48 3.02 -7.79
N HIS A 123 10.83 1.86 -7.87
CA HIS A 123 11.33 0.67 -7.20
C HIS A 123 12.54 0.11 -7.94
N GLU A 124 13.72 0.21 -7.32
CA GLU A 124 14.94 -0.40 -7.86
C GLU A 124 14.83 -1.93 -7.84
N GLU A 125 15.21 -2.55 -8.96
CA GLU A 125 15.18 -3.99 -9.08
C GLU A 125 16.11 -4.65 -8.05
N GLY A 126 15.58 -5.62 -7.29
CA GLY A 126 16.33 -6.33 -6.26
C GLY A 126 16.32 -5.67 -4.87
N LYS A 127 15.70 -4.49 -4.71
CA LYS A 127 15.34 -3.95 -3.39
C LYS A 127 13.94 -4.41 -2.99
N VAL A 128 13.64 -4.36 -1.70
CA VAL A 128 12.31 -4.71 -1.17
C VAL A 128 11.36 -3.54 -1.43
N ALA A 129 10.19 -3.85 -1.97
CA ALA A 129 9.12 -2.88 -2.20
C ALA A 129 8.40 -2.49 -0.90
N TRP A 130 9.04 -1.64 -0.10
CA TRP A 130 8.52 -1.26 1.23
C TRP A 130 7.11 -0.66 1.16
N TRP A 131 6.78 0.08 0.10
CA TRP A 131 5.45 0.65 -0.14
C TRP A 131 4.30 -0.36 -0.13
N VAL A 132 4.56 -1.66 -0.29
CA VAL A 132 3.55 -2.73 -0.15
C VAL A 132 3.22 -3.01 1.32
N LEU A 133 4.19 -2.84 2.21
CA LEU A 133 4.11 -3.17 3.64
C LEU A 133 3.77 -1.98 4.54
N VAL A 134 3.68 -0.79 3.96
CA VAL A 134 3.30 0.44 4.67
C VAL A 134 1.79 0.46 4.86
N ASP A 135 1.37 0.59 6.12
CA ASP A 135 -0.01 0.75 6.54
C ASP A 135 -0.46 2.21 6.33
N ARG A 136 0.33 3.14 6.88
CA ARG A 136 0.08 4.58 6.74
C ARG A 136 1.33 5.42 6.97
N VAL A 137 1.28 6.64 6.47
CA VAL A 137 2.31 7.67 6.69
C VAL A 137 1.67 8.86 7.39
N GLN A 138 2.25 9.30 8.50
CA GLN A 138 1.74 10.43 9.29
C GLN A 138 2.73 11.59 9.22
N ILE A 139 2.32 12.72 8.67
CA ILE A 139 3.13 13.93 8.49
C ILE A 139 2.71 15.01 9.48
N TYR A 140 3.63 15.40 10.34
CA TYR A 140 3.43 16.39 11.40
C TYR A 140 4.18 17.69 11.10
N ARG A 141 3.45 18.79 11.02
CA ARG A 141 4.00 20.16 10.92
C ARG A 141 3.00 21.19 11.41
N ALA A 142 3.46 22.43 11.64
CA ALA A 142 2.63 23.57 12.02
C ALA A 142 1.76 24.10 10.86
N PHE A 143 0.94 23.24 10.24
CA PHE A 143 -0.03 23.64 9.23
C PHE A 143 -1.19 24.39 9.87
N LYS A 144 -1.22 25.73 9.74
CA LYS A 144 -2.22 26.58 10.41
C LYS A 144 -3.67 26.20 10.09
N ILE A 145 -3.95 25.72 8.89
CA ILE A 145 -5.30 25.27 8.49
C ILE A 145 -5.80 24.06 9.30
N LEU A 146 -4.88 23.27 9.87
CA LEU A 146 -5.19 22.07 10.66
C LEU A 146 -5.10 22.34 12.18
N SER A 147 -4.84 23.58 12.61
CA SER A 147 -4.56 23.88 14.03
C SER A 147 -5.74 23.68 14.97
N THR A 148 -6.95 23.52 14.43
CA THR A 148 -8.18 23.25 15.18
C THR A 148 -8.35 21.76 15.54
N GLY A 149 -7.41 20.90 15.14
CA GLY A 149 -7.48 19.45 15.37
C GLY A 149 -7.94 18.64 14.17
N THR A 150 -8.18 19.27 13.02
CA THR A 150 -8.50 18.59 11.76
C THR A 150 -7.31 17.76 11.27
N ILE A 151 -7.57 16.54 10.83
CA ILE A 151 -6.61 15.68 10.15
C ILE A 151 -7.03 15.55 8.69
N LEU A 152 -6.12 15.84 7.76
CA LEU A 152 -6.35 15.61 6.34
C LEU A 152 -5.79 14.25 5.96
N VAL A 153 -6.60 13.38 5.37
CA VAL A 153 -6.18 12.04 4.95
C VAL A 153 -6.24 11.96 3.43
N ASP A 154 -5.12 11.67 2.80
CA ASP A 154 -5.05 11.24 1.40
C ASP A 154 -5.13 9.72 1.34
N LEU A 155 -6.10 9.18 0.59
CA LEU A 155 -6.36 7.75 0.49
C LEU A 155 -5.85 7.19 -0.85
N PRO A 156 -5.42 5.92 -0.89
CA PRO A 156 -5.13 5.26 -2.15
C PRO A 156 -6.38 5.26 -3.05
N GLY A 157 -6.15 5.32 -4.36
CA GLY A 157 -7.22 5.38 -5.35
C GLY A 157 -8.13 4.16 -5.29
N TYR A 158 -9.41 4.36 -5.56
CA TYR A 158 -10.37 3.27 -5.66
C TYR A 158 -10.06 2.38 -6.87
N GLY A 159 -10.14 1.07 -6.66
CA GLY A 159 -9.64 0.08 -7.63
C GLY A 159 -8.17 -0.29 -7.43
N ASP A 160 -7.54 0.11 -6.31
CA ASP A 160 -6.29 -0.50 -5.87
C ASP A 160 -6.51 -2.02 -5.70
N SER A 161 -5.75 -2.83 -6.44
CA SER A 161 -5.85 -4.28 -6.43
C SER A 161 -5.35 -4.90 -5.12
N ASN A 162 -4.69 -4.12 -4.26
CA ASN A 162 -4.24 -4.57 -2.96
C ASN A 162 -5.41 -4.54 -1.95
N LEU A 163 -5.88 -5.73 -1.58
CA LEU A 163 -6.96 -5.95 -0.62
C LEU A 163 -6.75 -5.21 0.72
N MET A 164 -5.51 -5.11 1.21
CA MET A 164 -5.22 -4.46 2.48
C MET A 164 -5.41 -2.95 2.40
N ARG A 165 -5.06 -2.34 1.26
CA ARG A 165 -5.27 -0.91 1.03
C ARG A 165 -6.72 -0.55 0.84
N ALA A 166 -7.45 -1.38 0.11
CA ALA A 166 -8.90 -1.23 -0.02
C ALA A 166 -9.56 -1.25 1.36
N LYS A 167 -9.21 -2.23 2.21
CA LYS A 167 -9.69 -2.33 3.59
C LYS A 167 -9.31 -1.10 4.43
N GLN A 168 -8.08 -0.61 4.32
CA GLN A 168 -7.63 0.59 5.04
C GLN A 168 -8.45 1.81 4.62
N ALA A 169 -8.63 2.03 3.32
CA ALA A 169 -9.41 3.13 2.79
C ALA A 169 -10.86 3.06 3.28
N GLU A 170 -11.46 1.86 3.33
CA GLU A 170 -12.80 1.67 3.89
C GLU A 170 -12.90 2.05 5.37
N LEU A 171 -11.89 1.74 6.18
CA LEU A 171 -11.86 2.15 7.59
C LEU A 171 -11.80 3.67 7.74
N TYR A 172 -10.92 4.35 7.00
CA TYR A 172 -10.87 5.82 7.02
C TYR A 172 -12.18 6.45 6.54
N MET A 173 -12.78 5.92 5.49
CA MET A 173 -14.06 6.42 4.99
C MET A 173 -15.20 6.24 6.01
N ALA A 174 -15.20 5.14 6.77
CA ALA A 174 -16.20 4.89 7.81
C ALA A 174 -16.06 5.81 9.04
N GLU A 175 -14.84 6.28 9.33
CA GLU A 175 -14.55 7.15 10.48
C GLU A 175 -14.50 8.65 10.11
N ALA A 176 -14.55 8.99 8.81
CA ALA A 176 -14.40 10.37 8.34
C ALA A 176 -15.61 11.25 8.67
N ASP A 177 -15.36 12.43 9.24
CA ASP A 177 -16.39 13.48 9.44
C ASP A 177 -16.88 14.07 8.11
N SER A 178 -16.03 14.05 7.08
CA SER A 178 -16.31 14.61 5.76
C SER A 178 -15.42 13.96 4.71
N ILE A 179 -15.99 13.69 3.54
CA ILE A 179 -15.28 13.07 2.40
C ILE A 179 -15.24 14.06 1.24
N ILE A 180 -14.04 14.28 0.69
CA ILE A 180 -13.83 15.11 -0.51
C ILE A 180 -13.43 14.18 -1.64
N VAL A 181 -14.27 14.12 -2.69
CA VAL A 181 -13.98 13.34 -3.90
C VAL A 181 -13.34 14.26 -4.93
N ALA A 182 -12.06 14.02 -5.24
CA ALA A 182 -11.38 14.67 -6.36
C ALA A 182 -11.49 13.78 -7.61
N TYR A 183 -12.02 14.34 -8.70
CA TYR A 183 -12.28 13.58 -9.92
C TYR A 183 -12.03 14.43 -11.18
N ASP A 184 -11.47 13.83 -12.23
CA ASP A 184 -11.21 14.51 -13.51
C ASP A 184 -12.54 14.76 -14.25
N VAL A 185 -12.88 16.03 -14.47
CA VAL A 185 -14.13 16.44 -15.12
C VAL A 185 -14.33 15.78 -16.48
N CYS A 186 -13.26 15.52 -17.23
CA CYS A 186 -13.33 14.89 -18.54
C CYS A 186 -13.72 13.42 -18.47
N ARG A 187 -13.46 12.74 -17.35
CA ARG A 187 -13.74 11.30 -17.16
C ARG A 187 -15.12 11.04 -16.56
N VAL A 188 -15.81 12.07 -16.04
CA VAL A 188 -17.10 11.94 -15.33
C VAL A 188 -18.17 11.31 -16.23
N ILE A 189 -18.08 11.55 -17.54
CA ILE A 189 -19.04 11.07 -18.52
C ILE A 189 -18.76 9.62 -18.91
N ASP A 190 -17.49 9.24 -19.00
CA ASP A 190 -17.05 7.97 -19.59
C ASP A 190 -16.76 6.88 -18.56
N ASP A 191 -16.54 7.21 -17.29
CA ASP A 191 -16.25 6.22 -16.25
C ASP A 191 -17.55 5.63 -15.67
N PRO A 192 -17.88 4.37 -16.01
CA PRO A 192 -19.08 3.72 -15.50
C PRO A 192 -19.04 3.54 -13.98
N ASN A 193 -17.86 3.56 -13.36
CA ASN A 193 -17.70 3.42 -11.92
C ASN A 193 -17.96 4.71 -11.16
N MET A 194 -17.92 5.89 -11.82
CA MET A 194 -18.13 7.19 -11.17
C MET A 194 -19.42 7.22 -10.33
N ARG A 195 -20.50 6.64 -10.87
CA ARG A 195 -21.79 6.55 -10.15
C ARG A 195 -21.76 5.64 -8.91
N LEU A 196 -20.85 4.66 -8.85
CA LEU A 196 -20.66 3.82 -7.66
C LEU A 196 -19.98 4.61 -6.53
N TYR A 197 -19.04 5.51 -6.85
CA TYR A 197 -18.40 6.38 -5.84
C TYR A 197 -19.40 7.24 -5.08
N LEU A 198 -20.41 7.76 -5.77
CA LEU A 198 -21.42 8.64 -5.18
C LEU A 198 -22.57 7.89 -4.49
N LYS A 199 -22.70 6.58 -4.70
CA LYS A 199 -23.83 5.77 -4.18
C LYS A 199 -23.48 4.90 -2.99
N LYS A 200 -22.19 4.66 -2.72
CA LYS A 200 -21.74 3.79 -1.62
C LYS A 200 -21.86 4.50 -0.26
N TRP A 201 -22.14 5.82 -0.24
CA TRP A 201 -22.09 6.69 0.95
C TRP A 201 -23.28 7.66 0.97
#